data_AF-A0AA44DD18-F1
#
_entry.id   AF-A0AA44DD18-F1
#
_cell.length_a   1.000
_cell.length_b   1.000
_cell.length_c   1.000
_cell.angle_alpha   90.00
_cell.angle_beta   90.00
_cell.angle_gamma   90.00
#
_symmetry.space_group_name_H-M   'P 1'
#
loop_
_entity.id
_entity.type
_entity.pdbx_description
1 polymer ?
#
loop_
_entity_poly.entity_id
_entity_poly.type
_entity_poly.pdbx_seq_one_letter_code
_entity_poly.pdbx_strand_id
1 'polypeptide(L)'
;MTETLHDTPGTARQADPFPVKGMDAVVFAVGNAKQAAHYYSTAFGMKLVAYSGPENGSRETASYVLANGAARFVLTSVIKASTDRGRFLAEHVAEHGDGVVDLAIEVPDARKAYAYAVEHGATGVEEPYEIEDEHGTVVLAAIATYGKTRHTLVDRSRYTGPYLPGYVEASPIVEPPAKRTFQAIDHCVGNVELGRMDEWVAFYNKVMGFTNMKEFVGDDIATEYSALMSKVVADGTLKVKFPINEPAIAKKKSQIDEYLEFYGGPGVQHIALATNDIVATVRTMRAAGVQFLDTPDSYYDTLGEWAGETRVPVETLRELKILVDRDEDGYLLQIFTKPVQDRPTVFFELIERHGSMGFGKGNFKALFEAIEREQAKRGNL
;
A
#
# COMPACT_ATOMS: atom_id res chain seq x y z
N MET A 1 -47.05 23.78 4.28
CA MET A 1 -46.33 24.42 5.40
C MET A 1 -46.14 23.37 6.48
N THR A 2 -44.97 22.76 6.48
CA THR A 2 -44.44 21.95 7.59
C THR A 2 -42.95 21.87 7.31
N GLU A 3 -42.22 22.87 7.79
CA GLU A 3 -40.76 22.86 7.87
C GLU A 3 -40.37 21.82 8.92
N THR A 4 -39.64 20.80 8.50
CA THR A 4 -38.85 19.96 9.41
C THR A 4 -37.42 20.44 9.36
N LEU A 5 -37.07 21.27 10.35
CA LEU A 5 -35.70 21.62 10.71
C LEU A 5 -35.05 20.38 11.33
N HIS A 6 -34.07 19.80 10.64
CA HIS A 6 -33.03 18.99 11.27
C HIS A 6 -31.73 19.79 11.28
N ASP A 7 -31.64 20.69 12.25
CA ASP A 7 -30.37 21.28 12.65
C ASP A 7 -29.63 20.21 13.45
N THR A 8 -28.65 19.58 12.82
CA THR A 8 -27.74 18.65 13.51
C THR A 8 -26.73 19.54 14.24
N PRO A 9 -26.54 19.42 15.57
CA PRO A 9 -25.59 20.24 16.27
C PRO A 9 -24.21 20.03 15.62
N GLY A 10 -23.66 21.09 15.05
CA GLY A 10 -22.31 21.10 14.53
C GLY A 10 -21.34 20.80 15.67
N THR A 11 -20.96 19.54 15.82
CA THR A 11 -19.71 19.22 16.47
C THR A 11 -18.65 19.85 15.59
N ALA A 12 -18.04 20.94 16.08
CA ALA A 12 -16.80 21.43 15.49
C ALA A 12 -15.86 20.21 15.49
N ARG A 13 -15.63 19.61 14.31
CA ARG A 13 -14.62 18.57 14.14
C ARG A 13 -13.38 19.12 14.80
N GLN A 14 -12.92 18.48 15.87
CA GLN A 14 -11.65 18.83 16.48
C GLN A 14 -10.63 18.89 15.33
N ALA A 15 -9.91 20.01 15.22
CA ALA A 15 -8.99 20.21 14.12
C ALA A 15 -8.01 19.03 14.11
N ASP A 16 -7.96 18.31 13.00
CA ASP A 16 -7.02 17.20 12.80
C ASP A 16 -5.60 17.75 13.03
N PRO A 17 -4.88 17.30 14.07
CA PRO A 17 -3.57 17.87 14.41
C PRO A 17 -2.50 17.49 13.37
N PHE A 18 -2.77 16.48 12.55
CA PHE A 18 -1.88 16.02 11.48
C PHE A 18 -2.69 15.80 10.19
N PRO A 19 -3.14 16.89 9.53
CA PRO A 19 -3.99 16.75 8.37
C PRO A 19 -3.21 16.11 7.21
N VAL A 20 -3.79 15.09 6.60
CA VAL A 20 -3.25 14.39 5.43
C VAL A 20 -4.14 14.66 4.21
N LYS A 21 -3.52 14.84 3.04
CA LYS A 21 -4.25 14.97 1.78
C LYS A 21 -4.47 13.62 1.08
N GLY A 22 -3.50 12.71 1.22
CA GLY A 22 -3.51 11.36 0.66
C GLY A 22 -2.10 10.74 0.59
N MET A 23 -2.02 9.54 0.01
CA MET A 23 -0.74 8.92 -0.36
C MET A 23 -0.11 9.71 -1.51
N ASP A 24 1.16 10.11 -1.36
CA ASP A 24 1.92 10.77 -2.43
C ASP A 24 2.58 9.75 -3.37
N ALA A 25 3.26 8.76 -2.81
CA ALA A 25 3.91 7.70 -3.55
C ALA A 25 4.24 6.49 -2.67
N VAL A 26 4.34 5.31 -3.27
CA VAL A 26 5.08 4.17 -2.70
C VAL A 26 6.44 4.11 -3.37
N VAL A 27 7.51 4.24 -2.59
CA VAL A 27 8.88 4.24 -3.12
C VAL A 27 9.53 2.90 -2.84
N PHE A 28 10.05 2.30 -3.90
CA PHE A 28 10.73 1.03 -3.85
C PHE A 28 12.24 1.22 -4.06
N ALA A 29 13.03 0.48 -3.27
CA ALA A 29 14.40 0.18 -3.61
C ALA A 29 14.40 -1.16 -4.35
N VAL A 30 14.96 -1.18 -5.56
CA VAL A 30 14.94 -2.36 -6.43
C VAL A 30 16.31 -2.60 -7.04
N GLY A 31 16.62 -3.85 -7.37
CA GLY A 31 17.89 -4.24 -8.00
C GLY A 31 18.05 -3.65 -9.40
N ASN A 32 16.95 -3.55 -10.16
CA ASN A 32 16.96 -2.93 -11.49
C ASN A 32 15.67 -2.15 -11.78
N ALA A 33 15.71 -0.84 -11.57
CA ALA A 33 14.57 0.05 -11.69
C ALA A 33 14.04 0.16 -13.12
N LYS A 34 14.90 -0.04 -14.13
CA LYS A 34 14.46 -0.05 -15.53
C LYS A 34 13.61 -1.29 -15.83
N GLN A 35 14.03 -2.47 -15.36
CA GLN A 35 13.27 -3.71 -15.53
C GLN A 35 12.00 -3.72 -14.68
N ALA A 36 12.08 -3.29 -13.43
CA ALA A 36 10.91 -3.14 -12.57
C ALA A 36 9.91 -2.15 -13.20
N ALA A 37 10.37 -1.00 -13.69
CA ALA A 37 9.50 -0.02 -14.34
C ALA A 37 8.83 -0.59 -15.59
N HIS A 38 9.54 -1.39 -16.38
CA HIS A 38 8.96 -2.09 -17.52
C HIS A 38 7.88 -3.07 -17.05
N TYR A 39 8.14 -3.91 -16.04
CA TYR A 39 7.17 -4.86 -15.49
C TYR A 39 5.88 -4.16 -15.04
N TYR A 40 5.97 -3.12 -14.20
CA TYR A 40 4.79 -2.39 -13.74
C TYR A 40 4.11 -1.58 -14.86
N SER A 41 4.85 -1.16 -15.88
CA SER A 41 4.22 -0.53 -17.06
C SER A 41 3.41 -1.53 -17.88
N THR A 42 3.95 -2.72 -18.15
CA THR A 42 3.29 -3.74 -18.97
C THR A 42 2.22 -4.53 -18.22
N ALA A 43 2.52 -4.96 -17.00
CA ALA A 43 1.71 -5.91 -16.24
C ALA A 43 0.64 -5.22 -15.39
N PHE A 44 0.91 -3.99 -14.95
CA PHE A 44 -0.01 -3.18 -14.14
C PHE A 44 -0.60 -1.99 -14.93
N GLY A 45 -0.18 -1.80 -16.19
CA GLY A 45 -0.67 -0.74 -17.06
C GLY A 45 -0.31 0.67 -16.56
N MET A 46 0.75 0.82 -15.74
CA MET A 46 1.15 2.11 -15.22
C MET A 46 1.93 2.91 -16.26
N LYS A 47 1.67 4.22 -16.33
CA LYS A 47 2.37 5.13 -17.24
C LYS A 47 3.64 5.66 -16.57
N LEU A 48 4.78 5.59 -17.25
CA LEU A 48 5.96 6.37 -16.87
C LEU A 48 5.66 7.86 -17.07
N VAL A 49 5.78 8.65 -16.00
CA VAL A 49 5.48 10.10 -16.01
C VAL A 49 6.70 10.95 -15.75
N ALA A 50 7.68 10.45 -15.00
CA ALA A 50 8.91 11.18 -14.71
C ALA A 50 10.10 10.26 -14.52
N TYR A 51 11.31 10.78 -14.75
CA TYR A 51 12.56 10.05 -14.62
C TYR A 51 13.64 10.92 -13.97
N SER A 52 14.48 10.32 -13.13
CA SER A 52 15.72 10.91 -12.65
C SER A 52 16.86 9.87 -12.77
N GLY A 53 17.99 10.25 -13.34
CA GLY A 53 19.13 9.38 -13.63
C GLY A 53 20.36 10.12 -14.17
N PRO A 54 21.39 9.40 -14.62
CA PRO A 54 22.67 10.01 -15.03
C PRO A 54 22.51 11.04 -16.15
N GLU A 55 21.56 10.79 -17.05
CA GLU A 55 21.25 11.64 -18.20
C GLU A 55 20.68 13.00 -17.80
N ASN A 56 20.17 13.16 -16.58
CA ASN A 56 19.62 14.42 -16.06
C ASN A 56 20.20 14.84 -14.69
N GLY A 57 21.42 14.37 -14.38
CA GLY A 57 22.21 14.86 -13.25
C GLY A 57 22.22 13.98 -12.01
N SER A 58 21.35 12.97 -11.91
CA SER A 58 21.41 11.99 -10.82
C SER A 58 22.45 10.90 -11.11
N ARG A 59 23.68 11.11 -10.65
CA ARG A 59 24.80 10.17 -10.88
C ARG A 59 24.78 8.96 -9.93
N GLU A 60 24.05 9.05 -8.83
CA GLU A 60 24.01 8.03 -7.78
C GLU A 60 22.91 7.00 -8.01
N THR A 61 21.71 7.44 -8.43
CA THR A 61 20.53 6.59 -8.58
C THR A 61 19.84 6.79 -9.92
N ALA A 62 19.11 5.76 -10.37
CA ALA A 62 18.08 5.88 -11.40
C ALA A 62 16.71 5.62 -10.76
N SER A 63 15.78 6.56 -10.92
CA SER A 63 14.43 6.53 -10.37
C SER A 63 13.39 6.73 -11.47
N TYR A 64 12.45 5.79 -11.57
CA TYR A 64 11.34 5.81 -12.53
C TYR A 64 10.03 6.05 -11.78
N VAL A 65 9.31 7.11 -12.14
CA VAL A 65 8.03 7.47 -11.53
C VAL A 65 6.90 6.98 -12.42
N LEU A 66 6.19 5.95 -11.96
CA LEU A 66 5.03 5.40 -12.64
C LEU A 66 3.74 5.89 -11.99
N ALA A 67 2.71 6.14 -12.79
CA ALA A 67 1.39 6.55 -12.30
C ALA A 67 0.24 5.84 -13.04
N ASN A 68 -0.85 5.58 -12.32
CA ASN A 68 -2.13 5.14 -12.88
C ASN A 68 -3.25 5.66 -11.97
N GLY A 69 -4.04 6.62 -12.47
CA GLY A 69 -4.87 7.44 -11.59
C GLY A 69 -4.00 8.21 -10.58
N ALA A 70 -4.39 8.20 -9.31
CA ALA A 70 -3.62 8.77 -8.21
C ALA A 70 -2.60 7.78 -7.60
N ALA A 71 -2.58 6.52 -8.02
CA ALA A 71 -1.55 5.58 -7.56
C ALA A 71 -0.22 5.92 -8.22
N ARG A 72 0.83 6.12 -7.42
CA ARG A 72 2.18 6.48 -7.88
C ARG A 72 3.23 5.58 -7.26
N PHE A 73 4.07 4.96 -8.10
CA PHE A 73 5.24 4.19 -7.67
C PHE A 73 6.52 4.89 -8.10
N VAL A 74 7.52 4.91 -7.21
CA VAL A 74 8.86 5.40 -7.54
C VAL A 74 9.84 4.26 -7.37
N LEU A 75 10.32 3.72 -8.49
CA LEU A 75 11.21 2.57 -8.51
C LEU A 75 12.64 3.06 -8.62
N THR A 76 13.46 2.82 -7.61
CA THR A 76 14.82 3.37 -7.51
C THR A 76 15.87 2.28 -7.42
N SER A 77 16.89 2.37 -8.27
CA SER A 77 18.12 1.57 -8.18
C SER A 77 19.33 2.44 -7.98
N VAL A 78 20.33 1.89 -7.30
CA VAL A 78 21.63 2.51 -7.12
C VAL A 78 22.52 2.22 -8.32
N ILE A 79 23.13 3.26 -8.88
CA ILE A 79 24.13 3.20 -9.95
C ILE A 79 25.53 3.22 -9.33
N LYS A 80 25.74 4.16 -8.41
CA LYS A 80 26.99 4.29 -7.65
C LYS A 80 26.68 4.83 -6.26
N ALA A 81 26.77 3.97 -5.25
CA ALA A 81 26.59 4.35 -3.86
C ALA A 81 27.71 5.30 -3.41
N SER A 82 27.43 6.59 -3.37
CA SER A 82 28.36 7.66 -3.01
C SER A 82 27.99 8.36 -1.70
N THR A 83 26.70 8.44 -1.39
CA THR A 83 26.12 9.01 -0.17
C THR A 83 25.62 7.91 0.77
N ASP A 84 25.25 8.29 2.00
CA ASP A 84 24.59 7.38 2.95
C ASP A 84 23.25 6.88 2.41
N ARG A 85 22.50 7.72 1.68
CA ARG A 85 21.24 7.30 1.06
C ARG A 85 21.48 6.24 -0.02
N GLY A 86 22.48 6.42 -0.87
CA GLY A 86 22.87 5.43 -1.87
C GLY A 86 23.32 4.11 -1.25
N ARG A 87 24.09 4.15 -0.16
CA ARG A 87 24.49 2.93 0.59
C ARG A 87 23.29 2.23 1.21
N PHE A 88 22.41 2.97 1.88
CA PHE A 88 21.17 2.46 2.45
C PHE A 88 20.32 1.72 1.42
N LEU A 89 20.12 2.30 0.22
CA LEU A 89 19.32 1.67 -0.83
C LEU A 89 19.97 0.38 -1.35
N ALA A 90 21.30 0.37 -1.51
CA ALA A 90 22.02 -0.82 -1.96
C ALA A 90 21.96 -1.95 -0.91
N GLU A 91 22.17 -1.61 0.37
CA GLU A 91 22.06 -2.54 1.49
C GLU A 91 20.64 -3.07 1.65
N HIS A 92 19.62 -2.20 1.50
CA HIS A 92 18.22 -2.61 1.55
C HIS A 92 17.91 -3.67 0.49
N VAL A 93 18.33 -3.46 -0.76
CA VAL A 93 18.09 -4.45 -1.84
C VAL A 93 18.82 -5.76 -1.56
N ALA A 94 20.04 -5.71 -1.04
CA ALA A 94 20.79 -6.91 -0.69
C ALA A 94 20.11 -7.71 0.43
N GLU A 95 19.60 -7.02 1.45
CA GLU A 95 18.97 -7.62 2.62
C GLU A 95 17.55 -8.13 2.32
N HIS A 96 16.71 -7.31 1.68
CA HIS A 96 15.26 -7.52 1.57
C HIS A 96 14.79 -7.96 0.17
N GLY A 97 15.65 -7.85 -0.85
CA GLY A 97 15.23 -7.94 -2.26
C GLY A 97 14.57 -6.64 -2.72
N ASP A 98 13.72 -6.71 -3.75
CA ASP A 98 12.95 -5.55 -4.21
C ASP A 98 11.87 -5.24 -3.17
N GLY A 99 11.90 -4.04 -2.57
CA GLY A 99 11.11 -3.74 -1.38
C GLY A 99 10.72 -2.28 -1.23
N VAL A 100 9.69 -2.02 -0.43
CA VAL A 100 9.24 -0.65 -0.12
C VAL A 100 10.16 -0.05 0.95
N VAL A 101 10.68 1.14 0.67
CA VAL A 101 11.51 1.91 1.61
C VAL A 101 10.79 3.13 2.18
N ASP A 102 9.75 3.61 1.50
CA ASP A 102 9.07 4.84 1.87
C ASP A 102 7.60 4.82 1.42
N LEU A 103 6.73 5.15 2.36
CA LEU A 103 5.33 5.43 2.14
C LEU A 103 5.15 6.94 2.26
N ALA A 104 5.34 7.64 1.14
CA ALA A 104 5.29 9.09 1.10
C ALA A 104 3.84 9.59 1.20
N ILE A 105 3.62 10.64 1.99
CA ILE A 105 2.30 11.16 2.35
C ILE A 105 2.24 12.64 2.01
N GLU A 106 1.24 13.04 1.23
CA GLU A 106 1.03 14.45 0.92
C GLU A 106 0.35 15.14 2.10
N VAL A 107 0.95 16.23 2.57
CA VAL A 107 0.45 17.04 3.68
C VAL A 107 0.28 18.51 3.25
N PRO A 108 -0.56 19.29 3.95
CA PRO A 108 -0.69 20.73 3.68
C PRO A 108 0.56 21.54 4.01
N ASP A 109 1.36 21.09 4.99
CA ASP A 109 2.57 21.79 5.48
C ASP A 109 3.52 20.76 6.11
N ALA A 110 4.57 20.39 5.39
CA ALA A 110 5.52 19.37 5.82
C ALA A 110 6.32 19.79 7.06
N ARG A 111 6.53 21.10 7.28
CA ARG A 111 7.27 21.60 8.46
C ARG A 111 6.45 21.41 9.72
N LYS A 112 5.17 21.79 9.69
CA LYS A 112 4.25 21.60 10.82
C LYS A 112 4.00 20.13 11.12
N ALA A 113 3.76 19.33 10.09
CA ALA A 113 3.56 17.90 10.25
C ALA A 113 4.79 17.23 10.90
N TYR A 114 6.00 17.51 10.41
CA TYR A 114 7.22 16.99 11.01
C TYR A 114 7.41 17.44 12.47
N ALA A 115 7.22 18.74 12.75
CA ALA A 115 7.36 19.28 14.10
C ALA A 115 6.40 18.59 15.09
N TYR A 116 5.13 18.43 14.69
CA TYR A 116 4.14 17.70 15.49
C TYR A 116 4.59 16.25 15.72
N ALA A 117 4.98 15.53 14.66
CA ALA A 117 5.38 14.13 14.76
C ALA A 117 6.55 13.94 15.74
N VAL A 118 7.60 14.75 15.63
CA VAL A 118 8.79 14.68 16.51
C VAL A 118 8.45 15.07 17.95
N GLU A 119 7.64 16.11 18.17
CA GLU A 119 7.13 16.48 19.50
C GLU A 119 6.37 15.31 20.16
N HIS A 120 5.68 14.50 19.34
CA HIS A 120 4.90 13.35 19.78
C HIS A 120 5.70 12.03 19.82
N GLY A 121 7.02 12.09 19.61
CA GLY A 121 7.94 10.96 19.81
C GLY A 121 8.35 10.21 18.55
N ALA A 122 8.11 10.76 17.36
CA ALA A 122 8.68 10.22 16.14
C ALA A 122 10.20 10.38 16.11
N THR A 123 10.90 9.40 15.56
CA THR A 123 12.29 9.58 15.15
C THR A 123 12.33 10.31 13.81
N GLY A 124 12.86 11.53 13.81
CA GLY A 124 13.15 12.29 12.59
C GLY A 124 14.28 11.65 11.79
N VAL A 125 14.05 11.41 10.51
CA VAL A 125 15.04 10.87 9.55
C VAL A 125 15.66 12.02 8.74
N GLU A 126 14.84 12.96 8.28
CA GLU A 126 15.27 14.17 7.59
C GLU A 126 14.46 15.36 8.12
N GLU A 127 15.13 16.37 8.69
CA GLU A 127 14.48 17.63 9.09
C GLU A 127 13.92 18.38 7.87
N PRO A 128 12.89 19.24 8.02
CA PRO A 128 12.24 19.86 6.88
C PRO A 128 13.15 20.74 6.02
N TYR A 129 13.27 20.41 4.73
CA TYR A 129 14.06 21.14 3.74
C TYR A 129 13.26 21.45 2.48
N GLU A 130 13.76 22.41 1.70
CA GLU A 130 13.18 22.80 0.42
C GLU A 130 14.05 22.30 -0.73
N ILE A 131 13.38 21.83 -1.78
CA ILE A 131 13.97 21.60 -3.09
C ILE A 131 13.20 22.43 -4.12
N GLU A 132 13.88 22.95 -5.12
CA GLU A 132 13.34 23.90 -6.09
C GLU A 132 13.90 23.66 -7.48
N ASP A 133 13.05 23.85 -8.50
CA ASP A 133 13.43 23.99 -9.91
C ASP A 133 12.51 25.03 -10.59
N GLU A 134 12.53 25.11 -11.93
CA GLU A 134 11.70 26.03 -12.71
C GLU A 134 10.18 25.88 -12.50
N HIS A 135 9.71 24.76 -11.94
CA HIS A 135 8.30 24.48 -11.68
C HIS A 135 7.85 24.85 -10.26
N GLY A 136 8.75 25.39 -9.44
CA GLY A 136 8.49 25.90 -8.09
C GLY A 136 9.19 25.09 -7.00
N THR A 137 8.63 25.11 -5.79
CA THR A 137 9.27 24.58 -4.58
C THR A 137 8.44 23.47 -3.94
N VAL A 138 9.12 22.42 -3.49
CA VAL A 138 8.55 21.36 -2.63
C VAL A 138 9.24 21.39 -1.27
N VAL A 139 8.46 21.32 -0.20
CA VAL A 139 9.01 21.08 1.15
C VAL A 139 8.90 19.60 1.46
N LEU A 140 10.00 19.00 1.86
CA LEU A 140 10.09 17.59 2.26
C LEU A 140 10.58 17.48 3.70
N ALA A 141 10.10 16.47 4.40
CA ALA A 141 10.65 16.01 5.68
C ALA A 141 10.42 14.49 5.78
N ALA A 142 11.13 13.78 6.65
CA ALA A 142 10.91 12.34 6.81
C ALA A 142 10.97 11.87 8.26
N ILE A 143 10.06 10.98 8.63
CA ILE A 143 10.03 10.30 9.94
C ILE A 143 10.13 8.77 9.74
N ALA A 144 10.74 8.09 10.70
CA ALA A 144 10.83 6.62 10.68
C ALA A 144 9.48 5.99 11.07
N THR A 145 9.21 4.81 10.54
CA THR A 145 8.16 3.90 11.01
C THR A 145 8.75 2.49 11.16
N TYR A 146 7.95 1.44 11.13
CA TYR A 146 8.41 0.06 11.33
C TYR A 146 9.56 -0.37 10.40
N GLY A 147 10.50 -1.12 10.99
CA GLY A 147 11.68 -1.63 10.30
C GLY A 147 12.57 -0.49 9.79
N LYS A 148 12.95 -0.57 8.51
CA LYS A 148 13.70 0.49 7.79
C LYS A 148 12.79 1.35 6.90
N THR A 149 11.48 1.23 7.05
CA THR A 149 10.49 2.01 6.30
C THR A 149 10.40 3.42 6.87
N ARG A 150 10.16 4.41 6.01
CA ARG A 150 9.91 5.79 6.44
C ARG A 150 8.60 6.34 5.88
N HIS A 151 8.17 7.47 6.41
CA HIS A 151 7.19 8.34 5.79
C HIS A 151 7.87 9.66 5.40
N THR A 152 8.02 9.90 4.10
CA THR A 152 8.31 11.25 3.59
C THR A 152 7.03 12.08 3.58
N LEU A 153 7.05 13.20 4.28
CA LEU A 153 6.00 14.21 4.31
C LEU A 153 6.23 15.18 3.17
N VAL A 154 5.28 15.28 2.23
CA VAL A 154 5.41 16.05 1.00
C VAL A 154 4.44 17.21 1.00
N ASP A 155 4.95 18.44 1.05
CA ASP A 155 4.19 19.65 0.73
C ASP A 155 4.60 20.15 -0.66
N ARG A 156 3.77 19.80 -1.64
CA ARG A 156 3.89 20.18 -3.06
C ARG A 156 2.94 21.32 -3.45
N SER A 157 2.40 22.08 -2.48
CA SER A 157 1.40 23.14 -2.74
C SER A 157 1.87 24.26 -3.67
N ARG A 158 3.19 24.44 -3.80
CA ARG A 158 3.85 25.47 -4.63
C ARG A 158 4.64 24.88 -5.81
N TYR A 159 4.31 23.65 -6.23
CA TYR A 159 5.04 22.93 -7.27
C TYR A 159 4.12 22.39 -8.36
N THR A 160 4.52 22.55 -9.62
CA THR A 160 3.72 22.14 -10.80
C THR A 160 4.46 21.20 -11.76
N GLY A 161 5.67 20.76 -11.38
CA GLY A 161 6.50 19.90 -12.22
C GLY A 161 6.03 18.45 -12.25
N PRO A 162 6.72 17.58 -13.01
CA PRO A 162 6.25 16.23 -13.31
C PRO A 162 6.20 15.30 -12.09
N TYR A 163 7.06 15.50 -11.09
CA TYR A 163 6.98 14.78 -9.82
C TYR A 163 7.56 15.57 -8.64
N LEU A 164 8.89 15.75 -8.62
CA LEU A 164 9.68 16.52 -7.65
C LEU A 164 10.83 17.21 -8.40
N PRO A 165 11.43 18.29 -7.85
CA PRO A 165 12.62 18.88 -8.43
C PRO A 165 13.73 17.86 -8.71
N GLY A 166 14.35 17.96 -9.89
CA GLY A 166 15.36 17.00 -10.37
C GLY A 166 14.81 15.76 -11.09
N TYR A 167 13.48 15.69 -11.30
CA TYR A 167 12.85 14.72 -12.19
C TYR A 167 12.39 15.41 -13.47
N VAL A 168 12.67 14.80 -14.61
CA VAL A 168 12.21 15.28 -15.92
C VAL A 168 11.00 14.48 -16.39
N GLU A 169 10.12 15.09 -17.17
CA GLU A 169 9.01 14.38 -17.81
C GLU A 169 9.55 13.26 -18.70
N ALA A 170 8.90 12.10 -18.67
CA ALA A 170 9.31 10.93 -19.43
C ALA A 170 8.13 10.36 -20.22
N SER A 171 8.42 9.88 -21.43
CA SER A 171 7.43 9.19 -22.25
C SER A 171 7.13 7.79 -21.69
N PRO A 172 5.90 7.26 -21.90
CA PRO A 172 5.56 5.89 -21.50
C PRO A 172 6.58 4.87 -22.03
N ILE A 173 6.91 3.86 -21.22
CA ILE A 173 7.76 2.73 -21.66
C ILE A 173 7.02 1.87 -22.69
N VAL A 174 5.72 1.66 -22.44
CA VAL A 174 4.77 1.02 -23.35
C VAL A 174 3.49 1.86 -23.37
N GLU A 175 2.68 1.70 -24.41
CA GLU A 175 1.39 2.39 -24.52
C GLU A 175 0.49 2.00 -23.33
N PRO A 176 0.07 2.95 -22.49
CA PRO A 176 -0.81 2.64 -21.36
C PRO A 176 -2.22 2.30 -21.85
N PRO A 177 -3.01 1.54 -21.08
CA PRO A 177 -4.40 1.27 -21.43
C PRO A 177 -5.21 2.57 -21.62
N ALA A 178 -6.08 2.60 -22.63
CA ALA A 178 -6.90 3.78 -22.94
C ALA A 178 -7.81 4.22 -21.78
N LYS A 179 -8.18 3.29 -20.90
CA LYS A 179 -8.89 3.58 -19.64
C LYS A 179 -7.94 3.28 -18.48
N ARG A 180 -7.91 4.18 -17.50
CA ARG A 180 -7.13 3.96 -16.28
C ARG A 180 -7.57 2.68 -15.57
N THR A 181 -6.60 1.90 -15.12
CA THR A 181 -6.80 0.64 -14.41
C THR A 181 -7.07 0.88 -12.93
N PHE A 182 -6.29 1.79 -12.33
CA PHE A 182 -6.35 2.10 -10.91
C PHE A 182 -6.84 3.53 -10.68
N GLN A 183 -7.52 3.73 -9.56
CA GLN A 183 -7.98 5.03 -9.11
C GLN A 183 -6.96 5.65 -8.15
N ALA A 184 -6.49 4.87 -7.17
CA ALA A 184 -5.59 5.30 -6.10
C ALA A 184 -5.01 4.07 -5.37
N ILE A 185 -4.07 4.32 -4.47
CA ILE A 185 -3.71 3.37 -3.41
C ILE A 185 -4.83 3.40 -2.36
N ASP A 186 -5.45 2.26 -2.04
CA ASP A 186 -6.51 2.17 -1.03
C ASP A 186 -5.93 2.06 0.39
N HIS A 187 -4.91 1.22 0.56
CA HIS A 187 -4.20 1.01 1.82
C HIS A 187 -2.85 0.30 1.59
N CYS A 188 -1.94 0.41 2.56
CA CYS A 188 -0.66 -0.32 2.58
C CYS A 188 -0.52 -1.08 3.90
N VAL A 189 -0.17 -2.36 3.82
CA VAL A 189 -0.13 -3.24 5.00
C VAL A 189 1.31 -3.46 5.46
N GLY A 190 1.57 -3.20 6.74
CA GLY A 190 2.86 -3.44 7.39
C GLY A 190 2.84 -4.70 8.23
N ASN A 191 3.84 -5.57 8.06
CA ASN A 191 4.08 -6.71 8.94
C ASN A 191 5.15 -6.34 9.96
N VAL A 192 4.88 -6.62 11.24
CA VAL A 192 5.77 -6.34 12.37
C VAL A 192 5.93 -7.58 13.24
N GLU A 193 6.92 -7.57 14.13
CA GLU A 193 7.24 -8.74 14.95
C GLU A 193 6.17 -9.02 16.00
N LEU A 194 6.17 -10.25 16.53
CA LEU A 194 5.24 -10.69 17.57
C LEU A 194 5.26 -9.75 18.78
N GLY A 195 4.09 -9.23 19.17
CA GLY A 195 3.92 -8.35 20.32
C GLY A 195 4.31 -6.89 20.03
N ARG A 196 4.48 -6.50 18.76
CA ARG A 196 4.86 -5.15 18.34
C ARG A 196 3.72 -4.41 17.63
N MET A 197 2.62 -5.07 17.28
CA MET A 197 1.48 -4.43 16.60
C MET A 197 0.95 -3.23 17.38
N ASP A 198 0.70 -3.40 18.68
CA ASP A 198 0.15 -2.34 19.52
C ASP A 198 1.10 -1.16 19.70
N GLU A 199 2.41 -1.41 19.66
CA GLU A 199 3.40 -0.34 19.68
C GLU A 199 3.28 0.54 18.42
N TRP A 200 3.18 -0.08 17.24
CA TRP A 200 3.07 0.66 15.99
C TRP A 200 1.70 1.32 15.81
N VAL A 201 0.62 0.70 16.27
CA VAL A 201 -0.69 1.34 16.35
C VAL A 201 -0.64 2.57 17.25
N ALA A 202 -0.04 2.46 18.44
CA ALA A 202 0.14 3.58 19.35
C ALA A 202 1.03 4.67 18.75
N PHE A 203 2.07 4.29 17.98
CA PHE A 203 2.88 5.22 17.21
C PHE A 203 2.02 6.05 16.26
N TYR A 204 1.23 5.44 15.36
CA TYR A 204 0.40 6.18 14.41
C TYR A 204 -0.64 7.08 15.11
N ASN A 205 -1.26 6.58 16.18
CA ASN A 205 -2.25 7.34 16.95
C ASN A 205 -1.62 8.59 17.60
N LYS A 206 -0.41 8.46 18.17
CA LYS A 206 0.25 9.55 18.88
C LYS A 206 0.96 10.52 17.93
N VAL A 207 1.74 9.98 17.00
CA VAL A 207 2.65 10.71 16.10
C VAL A 207 1.91 11.39 14.96
N MET A 208 0.84 10.77 14.47
CA MET A 208 0.12 11.24 13.30
C MET A 208 -1.36 11.50 13.59
N GLY A 209 -1.83 11.36 14.83
CA GLY A 209 -3.23 11.58 15.17
C GLY A 209 -4.20 10.62 14.46
N PHE A 210 -3.70 9.51 13.91
CA PHE A 210 -4.54 8.52 13.25
C PHE A 210 -5.47 7.85 14.27
N THR A 211 -6.53 7.24 13.77
CA THR A 211 -7.52 6.56 14.62
C THR A 211 -7.64 5.09 14.25
N ASN A 212 -7.93 4.25 15.24
CA ASN A 212 -8.21 2.84 15.03
C ASN A 212 -9.52 2.70 14.26
N MET A 213 -9.45 2.16 13.05
CA MET A 213 -10.60 1.96 12.18
C MET A 213 -11.20 0.57 12.35
N LYS A 214 -10.35 -0.47 12.46
CA LYS A 214 -10.80 -1.85 12.63
C LYS A 214 -9.73 -2.69 13.32
N GLU A 215 -10.16 -3.71 14.04
CA GLU A 215 -9.30 -4.68 14.71
C GLU A 215 -9.80 -6.08 14.38
N PHE A 216 -8.84 -6.99 14.21
CA PHE A 216 -9.06 -8.40 13.99
C PHE A 216 -8.13 -9.17 14.92
N VAL A 217 -8.70 -9.75 15.98
CA VAL A 217 -7.95 -10.42 17.05
C VAL A 217 -8.59 -11.73 17.48
N GLY A 218 -7.80 -12.59 18.13
CA GLY A 218 -8.27 -13.91 18.58
C GLY A 218 -8.65 -14.82 17.40
N ASP A 219 -9.82 -15.46 17.48
CA ASP A 219 -10.31 -16.39 16.46
C ASP A 219 -10.88 -15.69 15.21
N ASP A 220 -10.85 -14.35 15.16
CA ASP A 220 -11.31 -13.58 13.99
C ASP A 220 -10.49 -13.92 12.73
N ILE A 221 -9.21 -14.24 12.90
CA ILE A 221 -8.28 -14.57 11.82
C ILE A 221 -7.43 -15.78 12.23
N ALA A 222 -8.04 -16.96 12.18
CA ALA A 222 -7.36 -18.23 12.36
C ALA A 222 -7.84 -19.25 11.32
N THR A 223 -6.90 -20.02 10.77
CA THR A 223 -7.19 -21.28 10.07
C THR A 223 -7.02 -22.45 11.06
N GLU A 224 -7.12 -23.68 10.56
CA GLU A 224 -6.79 -24.86 11.37
C GLU A 224 -5.31 -24.86 11.85
N TYR A 225 -4.43 -24.18 11.10
CA TYR A 225 -2.98 -24.31 11.23
C TYR A 225 -2.26 -23.02 11.65
N SER A 226 -2.66 -21.86 11.14
CA SER A 226 -2.01 -20.58 11.44
C SER A 226 -3.01 -19.48 11.79
N ALA A 227 -2.51 -18.39 12.38
CA ALA A 227 -3.31 -17.21 12.73
C ALA A 227 -2.48 -15.93 12.62
N LEU A 228 -3.15 -14.79 12.64
CA LEU A 228 -2.52 -13.49 12.84
C LEU A 228 -3.46 -12.50 13.53
N MET A 229 -2.90 -11.39 13.97
CA MET A 229 -3.67 -10.24 14.45
C MET A 229 -3.41 -9.04 13.54
N SER A 230 -4.45 -8.24 13.34
CA SER A 230 -4.37 -7.05 12.49
C SER A 230 -5.14 -5.88 13.09
N LYS A 231 -4.53 -4.71 13.09
CA LYS A 231 -5.16 -3.44 13.48
C LYS A 231 -4.97 -2.42 12.38
N VAL A 232 -6.05 -1.76 11.99
CA VAL A 232 -6.03 -0.73 10.94
C VAL A 232 -6.10 0.64 11.57
N VAL A 233 -5.10 1.47 11.28
CA VAL A 233 -5.10 2.90 11.60
C VAL A 233 -5.36 3.73 10.35
N ALA A 234 -6.06 4.84 10.48
CA ALA A 234 -6.38 5.73 9.36
C ALA A 234 -6.37 7.21 9.75
N ASP A 235 -6.11 8.06 8.76
CA ASP A 235 -6.21 9.52 8.91
C ASP A 235 -7.67 9.98 9.12
N GLY A 236 -7.86 11.23 9.55
CA GLY A 236 -9.20 11.78 9.84
C GLY A 236 -10.15 11.82 8.63
N THR A 237 -9.64 11.68 7.40
CA THR A 237 -10.44 11.61 6.16
C THR A 237 -10.56 10.22 5.56
N LEU A 238 -9.97 9.20 6.20
CA LEU A 238 -9.94 7.79 5.75
C LEU A 238 -9.37 7.58 4.34
N LYS A 239 -8.50 8.48 3.88
CA LYS A 239 -7.80 8.40 2.60
C LYS A 239 -6.47 7.64 2.69
N VAL A 240 -5.84 7.67 3.85
CA VAL A 240 -4.61 6.95 4.16
C VAL A 240 -4.92 5.96 5.27
N LYS A 241 -4.67 4.68 4.99
CA LYS A 241 -4.99 3.57 5.87
C LYS A 241 -3.78 2.64 5.93
N PHE A 242 -3.38 2.27 7.13
CA PHE A 242 -2.28 1.33 7.37
C PHE A 242 -2.75 0.19 8.28
N PRO A 243 -3.14 -0.96 7.71
CA PRO A 243 -3.22 -2.21 8.47
C PRO A 243 -1.83 -2.62 8.96
N ILE A 244 -1.73 -2.93 10.25
CA ILE A 244 -0.52 -3.41 10.92
C ILE A 244 -0.80 -4.83 11.40
N ASN A 245 -0.01 -5.77 10.91
CA ASN A 245 -0.14 -7.19 11.23
C ASN A 245 1.02 -7.66 12.09
N GLU A 246 0.73 -8.55 13.03
CA GLU A 246 1.74 -9.35 13.73
C GLU A 246 1.37 -10.84 13.69
N PRO A 247 2.34 -11.76 13.80
CA PRO A 247 2.04 -13.18 13.87
C PRO A 247 1.21 -13.51 15.13
N ALA A 248 0.45 -14.60 15.08
CA ALA A 248 -0.22 -15.15 16.26
C ALA A 248 0.24 -16.60 16.49
N ILE A 249 0.29 -17.02 17.75
CA ILE A 249 0.72 -18.36 18.13
C ILE A 249 -0.32 -19.37 17.67
N ALA A 250 0.10 -20.32 16.82
CA ALA A 250 -0.76 -21.36 16.25
C ALA A 250 0.01 -22.69 16.10
N LYS A 251 -0.63 -23.72 15.52
CA LYS A 251 -0.02 -25.05 15.34
C LYS A 251 1.15 -25.05 14.37
N LYS A 252 1.13 -24.13 13.40
CA LYS A 252 2.09 -23.98 12.32
C LYS A 252 2.58 -22.54 12.22
N LYS A 253 3.62 -22.33 11.42
CA LYS A 253 4.25 -21.02 11.25
C LYS A 253 3.26 -20.04 10.62
N SER A 254 3.09 -18.85 11.21
CA SER A 254 2.25 -17.80 10.63
C SER A 254 2.85 -17.32 9.30
N GLN A 255 2.01 -16.98 8.32
CA GLN A 255 2.50 -16.33 7.10
C GLN A 255 3.24 -15.01 7.40
N ILE A 256 2.90 -14.34 8.51
CA ILE A 256 3.63 -13.13 8.95
C ILE A 256 5.05 -13.50 9.34
N ASP A 257 5.27 -14.65 10.01
CA ASP A 257 6.61 -15.14 10.32
C ASP A 257 7.38 -15.55 9.05
N GLU A 258 6.70 -16.11 8.03
CA GLU A 258 7.32 -16.36 6.72
C GLU A 258 7.78 -15.03 6.09
N TYR A 259 6.94 -14.01 6.08
CA TYR A 259 7.32 -12.68 5.62
C TYR A 259 8.54 -12.15 6.38
N LEU A 260 8.51 -12.16 7.72
CA LEU A 260 9.58 -11.60 8.54
C LEU A 260 10.91 -12.34 8.32
N GLU A 261 10.87 -13.66 8.11
CA GLU A 261 12.06 -14.47 7.81
C GLU A 261 12.66 -14.12 6.43
N PHE A 262 11.83 -14.12 5.37
CA PHE A 262 12.32 -13.92 4.00
C PHE A 262 12.60 -12.45 3.66
N TYR A 263 11.89 -11.52 4.32
CA TYR A 263 12.17 -10.10 4.24
C TYR A 263 13.37 -9.74 5.11
N GLY A 264 13.57 -10.38 6.27
CA GLY A 264 14.65 -10.04 7.21
C GLY A 264 14.25 -8.96 8.24
N GLY A 265 12.96 -8.87 8.58
CA GLY A 265 12.43 -7.91 9.57
C GLY A 265 11.09 -7.28 9.15
N PRO A 266 10.64 -6.22 9.84
CA PRO A 266 9.39 -5.53 9.52
C PRO A 266 9.44 -4.78 8.19
N GLY A 267 8.29 -4.69 7.53
CA GLY A 267 8.16 -3.92 6.29
C GLY A 267 6.77 -4.01 5.68
N VAL A 268 6.62 -3.42 4.50
CA VAL A 268 5.35 -3.44 3.76
C VAL A 268 5.15 -4.79 3.08
N GLN A 269 4.09 -5.47 3.47
CA GLN A 269 3.69 -6.75 2.89
C GLN A 269 2.95 -6.56 1.56
N HIS A 270 1.91 -5.73 1.56
CA HIS A 270 1.14 -5.52 0.34
C HIS A 270 0.59 -4.11 0.20
N ILE A 271 0.33 -3.74 -1.05
CA ILE A 271 -0.28 -2.48 -1.45
C ILE A 271 -1.59 -2.79 -2.15
N ALA A 272 -2.69 -2.24 -1.62
CA ALA A 272 -4.00 -2.36 -2.24
C ALA A 272 -4.24 -1.22 -3.23
N LEU A 273 -4.66 -1.59 -4.43
CA LEU A 273 -4.93 -0.68 -5.54
C LEU A 273 -6.44 -0.64 -5.81
N ALA A 274 -7.04 0.52 -5.59
CA ALA A 274 -8.46 0.74 -5.85
C ALA A 274 -8.73 0.73 -7.37
N THR A 275 -9.76 0.02 -7.81
CA THR A 275 -10.26 0.03 -9.19
C THR A 275 -11.78 0.20 -9.22
N ASN A 276 -12.30 0.72 -10.33
CA ASN A 276 -13.75 0.81 -10.59
C ASN A 276 -14.26 -0.34 -11.46
N ASP A 277 -13.34 -1.17 -12.00
CA ASP A 277 -13.70 -2.36 -12.73
C ASP A 277 -12.67 -3.49 -12.53
N ILE A 278 -12.81 -4.19 -11.42
CA ILE A 278 -11.94 -5.29 -11.00
C ILE A 278 -11.98 -6.45 -12.00
N VAL A 279 -13.13 -6.71 -12.65
CA VAL A 279 -13.26 -7.77 -13.66
C VAL A 279 -12.37 -7.47 -14.86
N ALA A 280 -12.48 -6.25 -15.42
CA ALA A 280 -11.64 -5.83 -16.54
C ALA A 280 -10.16 -5.74 -16.14
N THR A 281 -9.89 -5.25 -14.94
CA THR A 281 -8.53 -5.12 -14.39
C THR A 281 -7.85 -6.47 -14.26
N VAL A 282 -8.49 -7.45 -13.59
CA VAL A 282 -7.95 -8.80 -13.40
C VAL A 282 -7.71 -9.49 -14.73
N ARG A 283 -8.66 -9.39 -15.68
CA ARG A 283 -8.50 -9.96 -17.03
C ARG A 283 -7.29 -9.34 -17.76
N THR A 284 -7.14 -8.02 -17.69
CA THR A 284 -6.02 -7.31 -18.32
C THR A 284 -4.68 -7.70 -17.70
N MET A 285 -4.60 -7.73 -16.37
CA MET A 285 -3.38 -8.09 -15.65
C MET A 285 -3.01 -9.57 -15.87
N ARG A 286 -3.98 -10.48 -15.89
CA ARG A 286 -3.75 -11.91 -16.23
C ARG A 286 -3.24 -12.06 -17.65
N ALA A 287 -3.82 -11.34 -18.63
CA ALA A 287 -3.35 -11.37 -20.01
C ALA A 287 -1.91 -10.86 -20.15
N ALA A 288 -1.48 -9.96 -19.27
CA ALA A 288 -0.11 -9.48 -19.17
C ALA A 288 0.82 -10.37 -18.31
N GLY A 289 0.34 -11.52 -17.84
CA GLY A 289 1.12 -12.51 -17.11
C GLY A 289 1.13 -12.37 -15.59
N VAL A 290 0.35 -11.46 -15.01
CA VAL A 290 0.21 -11.37 -13.55
C VAL A 290 -0.50 -12.61 -13.02
N GLN A 291 0.11 -13.26 -12.04
CA GLN A 291 -0.47 -14.39 -11.33
C GLN A 291 -1.21 -13.91 -10.08
N PHE A 292 -2.39 -14.48 -9.85
CA PHE A 292 -3.20 -14.21 -8.66
C PHE A 292 -3.23 -15.46 -7.78
N LEU A 293 -3.52 -15.25 -6.49
CA LEU A 293 -3.82 -16.35 -5.57
C LEU A 293 -5.07 -17.08 -6.04
N ASP A 294 -5.11 -18.37 -5.74
CA ASP A 294 -6.22 -19.25 -6.10
C ASP A 294 -7.19 -19.41 -4.93
N THR A 295 -8.47 -19.61 -5.23
CA THR A 295 -9.53 -19.81 -4.24
C THR A 295 -10.37 -21.03 -4.64
N PRO A 296 -10.68 -21.96 -3.70
CA PRO A 296 -11.51 -23.12 -4.00
C PRO A 296 -12.86 -22.73 -4.59
N ASP A 297 -13.37 -23.53 -5.52
CA ASP A 297 -14.70 -23.31 -6.08
C ASP A 297 -15.81 -23.38 -5.02
N SER A 298 -15.58 -24.15 -3.95
CA SER A 298 -16.50 -24.26 -2.81
C SER A 298 -16.76 -22.95 -2.06
N TYR A 299 -15.87 -21.96 -2.17
CA TYR A 299 -16.13 -20.62 -1.64
C TYR A 299 -17.31 -19.93 -2.35
N TYR A 300 -17.46 -20.19 -3.65
CA TYR A 300 -18.48 -19.56 -4.49
C TYR A 300 -19.84 -20.23 -4.40
N ASP A 301 -19.90 -21.49 -3.95
CA ASP A 301 -21.13 -22.28 -3.91
C ASP A 301 -22.17 -21.71 -2.94
N THR A 302 -21.72 -21.12 -1.83
CA THR A 302 -22.61 -20.48 -0.83
C THR A 302 -22.55 -18.96 -0.85
N LEU A 303 -21.78 -18.36 -1.76
CA LEU A 303 -21.50 -16.92 -1.77
C LEU A 303 -22.79 -16.08 -1.84
N GLY A 304 -23.76 -16.52 -2.66
CA GLY A 304 -25.05 -15.83 -2.80
C GLY A 304 -25.89 -15.82 -1.51
N GLU A 305 -25.67 -16.76 -0.59
CA GLU A 305 -26.46 -16.87 0.66
C GLU A 305 -26.10 -15.78 1.67
N TRP A 306 -24.84 -15.34 1.70
CA TRP A 306 -24.35 -14.39 2.70
C TRP A 306 -23.83 -13.07 2.11
N ALA A 307 -23.21 -13.09 0.92
CA ALA A 307 -22.73 -11.87 0.26
C ALA A 307 -23.83 -11.18 -0.57
N GLY A 308 -24.97 -11.84 -0.79
CA GLY A 308 -26.08 -11.32 -1.57
C GLY A 308 -25.71 -10.99 -3.02
N GLU A 309 -26.52 -10.15 -3.67
CA GLU A 309 -26.27 -9.72 -5.05
C GLU A 309 -25.13 -8.67 -5.13
N THR A 310 -24.22 -8.88 -6.08
CA THR A 310 -23.20 -7.90 -6.45
C THR A 310 -23.38 -7.49 -7.91
N ARG A 311 -22.71 -6.43 -8.37
CA ARG A 311 -22.74 -6.06 -9.81
C ARG A 311 -22.13 -7.12 -10.72
N VAL A 312 -21.37 -8.07 -10.18
CA VAL A 312 -20.67 -9.13 -10.92
C VAL A 312 -21.35 -10.47 -10.64
N PRO A 313 -21.73 -11.24 -11.67
CA PRO A 313 -22.28 -12.58 -11.46
C PRO A 313 -21.28 -13.49 -10.71
N VAL A 314 -21.80 -14.34 -9.80
CA VAL A 314 -20.98 -15.29 -9.02
C VAL A 314 -20.09 -16.15 -9.91
N GLU A 315 -20.57 -16.58 -11.08
CA GLU A 315 -19.77 -17.37 -12.02
C GLU A 315 -18.55 -16.60 -12.57
N THR A 316 -18.69 -15.29 -12.81
CA THR A 316 -17.54 -14.45 -13.20
C THR A 316 -16.57 -14.25 -12.03
N LEU A 317 -17.09 -14.09 -10.81
CA LEU A 317 -16.26 -14.03 -9.62
C LEU A 317 -15.47 -15.34 -9.41
N ARG A 318 -16.13 -16.49 -9.61
CA ARG A 318 -15.57 -17.85 -9.56
C ARG A 318 -14.47 -18.05 -10.61
N GLU A 319 -14.75 -17.69 -11.88
CA GLU A 319 -13.78 -17.74 -12.99
C GLU A 319 -12.53 -16.90 -12.67
N LEU A 320 -12.75 -15.71 -12.13
CA LEU A 320 -11.69 -14.75 -11.86
C LEU A 320 -11.06 -14.89 -10.49
N LYS A 321 -11.53 -15.81 -9.64
CA LYS A 321 -11.06 -15.99 -8.26
C LYS A 321 -11.12 -14.69 -7.43
N ILE A 322 -12.13 -13.86 -7.71
CA ILE A 322 -12.39 -12.60 -7.00
C ILE A 322 -13.22 -12.92 -5.76
N LEU A 323 -12.80 -12.42 -4.62
CA LEU A 323 -13.46 -12.57 -3.33
C LEU A 323 -14.45 -11.42 -3.10
N VAL A 324 -15.49 -11.66 -2.29
CA VAL A 324 -16.52 -10.68 -1.95
C VAL A 324 -16.69 -10.62 -0.44
N ASP A 325 -16.69 -9.42 0.14
CA ASP A 325 -17.11 -9.21 1.52
C ASP A 325 -18.23 -8.17 1.57
N ARG A 326 -19.09 -8.27 2.57
CA ARG A 326 -20.24 -7.37 2.74
C ARG A 326 -20.31 -6.88 4.19
N ASP A 327 -20.54 -5.59 4.33
CA ASP A 327 -20.88 -4.92 5.59
C ASP A 327 -22.24 -4.21 5.48
N GLU A 328 -22.58 -3.42 6.49
CA GLU A 328 -23.85 -2.69 6.57
C GLU A 328 -23.98 -1.57 5.53
N ASP A 329 -22.86 -1.02 5.06
CA ASP A 329 -22.80 0.10 4.11
C ASP A 329 -22.74 -0.37 2.64
N GLY A 330 -22.34 -1.62 2.41
CA GLY A 330 -22.34 -2.23 1.09
C GLY A 330 -21.40 -3.43 0.98
N TYR A 331 -20.79 -3.63 -0.18
CA TYR A 331 -19.88 -4.75 -0.40
C TYR A 331 -18.58 -4.30 -1.06
N LEU A 332 -17.57 -5.15 -0.99
CA LEU A 332 -16.30 -4.97 -1.69
C LEU A 332 -15.95 -6.23 -2.46
N LEU A 333 -15.19 -6.04 -3.54
CA LEU A 333 -14.58 -7.09 -4.33
C LEU A 333 -13.08 -6.98 -4.15
N GLN A 334 -12.39 -8.10 -3.93
CA GLN A 334 -10.93 -8.09 -3.76
C GLN A 334 -10.27 -9.32 -4.40
N ILE A 335 -9.02 -9.17 -4.81
CA ILE A 335 -8.17 -10.29 -5.22
C ILE A 335 -6.71 -9.94 -4.98
N PHE A 336 -5.87 -10.93 -4.70
CA PHE A 336 -4.46 -10.75 -4.38
C PHE A 336 -3.58 -11.37 -5.46
N THR A 337 -2.53 -10.66 -5.83
CA THR A 337 -1.47 -11.23 -6.68
C THR A 337 -0.70 -12.28 -5.88
N LYS A 338 -0.01 -13.18 -6.57
CA LYS A 338 1.16 -13.82 -5.98
C LYS A 338 2.24 -12.77 -5.67
N PRO A 339 3.26 -13.10 -4.84
CA PRO A 339 4.43 -12.24 -4.71
C PRO A 339 4.98 -11.82 -6.07
N VAL A 340 5.37 -10.56 -6.21
CA VAL A 340 5.90 -10.00 -7.47
C VAL A 340 7.41 -10.24 -7.63
N GLN A 341 7.98 -11.02 -6.71
CA GLN A 341 9.36 -11.49 -6.71
C GLN A 341 9.39 -12.91 -6.14
N ASP A 342 10.54 -13.59 -6.23
CA ASP A 342 10.69 -14.97 -5.75
C ASP A 342 10.58 -15.07 -4.22
N ARG A 343 11.00 -14.03 -3.49
CA ARG A 343 10.79 -13.95 -2.03
C ARG A 343 9.29 -13.82 -1.75
N PRO A 344 8.72 -14.58 -0.80
CA PRO A 344 7.31 -14.49 -0.43
C PRO A 344 7.02 -13.26 0.43
N THR A 345 7.33 -12.07 -0.10
CA THR A 345 7.26 -10.80 0.63
C THR A 345 6.22 -9.86 0.00
N VAL A 346 6.63 -8.96 -0.90
CA VAL A 346 5.74 -7.95 -1.49
C VAL A 346 4.77 -8.56 -2.50
N PHE A 347 3.48 -8.32 -2.31
CA PHE A 347 2.41 -8.58 -3.29
C PHE A 347 1.41 -7.42 -3.36
N PHE A 348 0.41 -7.52 -4.23
CA PHE A 348 -0.60 -6.49 -4.42
C PHE A 348 -2.00 -7.02 -4.20
N GLU A 349 -2.88 -6.17 -3.68
CA GLU A 349 -4.32 -6.39 -3.67
C GLU A 349 -4.96 -5.49 -4.72
N LEU A 350 -5.95 -6.02 -5.44
CA LEU A 350 -6.88 -5.21 -6.20
C LEU A 350 -8.19 -5.15 -5.44
N ILE A 351 -8.72 -3.95 -5.23
CA ILE A 351 -9.94 -3.76 -4.46
C ILE A 351 -10.91 -2.85 -5.21
N GLU A 352 -12.18 -3.22 -5.23
CA GLU A 352 -13.28 -2.40 -5.74
C GLU A 352 -14.37 -2.30 -4.67
N ARG A 353 -14.69 -1.08 -4.25
CA ARG A 353 -15.64 -0.80 -3.16
C ARG A 353 -16.97 -0.33 -3.72
N HIS A 354 -18.06 -0.93 -3.22
CA HIS A 354 -19.44 -0.52 -3.45
C HIS A 354 -20.09 -0.19 -2.12
N GLY A 355 -19.79 1.01 -1.59
CA GLY A 355 -20.27 1.47 -0.28
C GLY A 355 -19.43 0.98 0.90
N SER A 356 -18.97 -0.29 0.87
CA SER A 356 -18.22 -0.89 1.98
C SER A 356 -16.91 -0.16 2.30
N MET A 357 -16.74 0.17 3.57
CA MET A 357 -15.51 0.72 4.16
C MET A 357 -14.69 -0.35 4.89
N GLY A 358 -15.15 -1.60 4.91
CA GLY A 358 -14.44 -2.73 5.53
C GLY A 358 -13.13 -3.14 4.84
N PHE A 359 -12.52 -4.20 5.36
CA PHE A 359 -11.25 -4.76 4.87
C PHE A 359 -11.36 -6.23 4.49
N GLY A 360 -12.58 -6.75 4.26
CA GLY A 360 -12.73 -8.15 3.89
C GLY A 360 -12.75 -9.11 5.07
N LYS A 361 -13.45 -8.83 6.19
CA LYS A 361 -13.48 -9.73 7.36
C LYS A 361 -13.81 -11.16 6.94
N GLY A 362 -14.86 -11.33 6.13
CA GLY A 362 -15.27 -12.64 5.60
C GLY A 362 -14.27 -13.24 4.60
N ASN A 363 -13.50 -12.41 3.91
CA ASN A 363 -12.51 -12.85 2.92
C ASN A 363 -11.19 -13.29 3.56
N PHE A 364 -10.82 -12.76 4.72
CA PHE A 364 -9.54 -13.07 5.35
C PHE A 364 -9.33 -14.57 5.47
N LYS A 365 -10.32 -15.34 5.95
CA LYS A 365 -10.17 -16.80 6.04
C LYS A 365 -9.83 -17.45 4.70
N ALA A 366 -10.57 -17.13 3.64
CA ALA A 366 -10.34 -17.67 2.30
C ALA A 366 -8.96 -17.23 1.74
N LEU A 367 -8.57 -15.98 1.96
CA LEU A 367 -7.26 -15.45 1.64
C LEU A 367 -6.14 -16.19 2.38
N PHE A 368 -6.29 -16.43 3.68
CA PHE A 368 -5.30 -17.13 4.50
C PHE A 368 -5.13 -18.56 4.03
N GLU A 369 -6.22 -19.28 3.80
CA GLU A 369 -6.15 -20.64 3.26
C GLU A 369 -5.49 -20.67 1.87
N ALA A 370 -5.62 -19.60 1.07
CA ALA A 370 -4.92 -19.47 -0.21
C ALA A 370 -3.42 -19.19 -0.03
N ILE A 371 -3.04 -18.29 0.87
CA ILE A 371 -1.65 -17.97 1.20
C ILE A 371 -0.95 -19.18 1.84
N GLU A 372 -1.59 -19.86 2.79
CA GLU A 372 -1.07 -21.07 3.43
C GLU A 372 -0.81 -22.19 2.43
N ARG A 373 -1.67 -22.33 1.40
CA ARG A 373 -1.42 -23.29 0.32
C ARG A 373 -0.16 -22.96 -0.47
N GLU A 374 0.13 -21.68 -0.71
CA GLU A 374 1.38 -21.28 -1.34
C GLU A 374 2.58 -21.45 -0.38
N GLN A 375 2.43 -21.16 0.91
CA GLN A 375 3.44 -21.41 1.95
C GLN A 375 3.79 -22.91 2.06
N ALA A 376 2.79 -23.78 1.99
CA ALA A 376 2.97 -25.24 1.96
C ALA A 376 3.74 -25.70 0.72
N LYS A 377 3.46 -25.12 -0.45
CA LYS A 377 4.21 -25.40 -1.70
C LYS A 377 5.67 -24.96 -1.59
N ARG A 378 5.96 -23.92 -0.81
CA ARG A 378 7.32 -23.44 -0.51
C ARG A 378 8.02 -24.27 0.58
N GLY A 379 7.30 -25.15 1.29
CA GLY A 379 7.84 -25.96 2.39
C GLY A 379 7.93 -25.22 3.72
N ASN A 380 7.22 -24.10 3.87
CA ASN A 380 7.36 -23.17 4.99
C ASN A 380 6.16 -23.19 5.97
N LEU A 381 5.19 -24.11 5.79
CA LEU A 381 3.94 -24.20 6.57
C LEU A 381 4.04 -25.20 7.72
#